data_AF-A0A941S7M4-F1
#
_entry.id   AF-A0A941S7M4-F1
#
_cell.length_a   1.000
_cell.length_b   1.000
_cell.length_c   1.000
_cell.angle_alpha   90.00
_cell.angle_beta   90.00
_cell.angle_gamma   90.00
#
_symmetry.space_group_name_H-M   'P 1'
#
loop_
_entity.id
_entity.type
_entity.pdbx_description
1 polymer ?
#
loop_
_entity_poly.entity_id
_entity_poly.type
_entity_poly.pdbx_seq_one_letter_code
_entity_poly.pdbx_strand_id
1 'polypeptide(L)'
;IMALTVEALRAAGLKDFSVKIGDLALFGALVDALDVPAQWRARLKRHFWRVGYFEALLGRLTQGAASDAQRLLGSLGGLSQSESHAAIEGLMDLVADAPQGARTREEIVERLMEQAADAAALRLDPKIADVITRLLAVSGTAEQALAEIRALTRDAGIALDAPLEAMQARLGALKSLGVASDKVRFAARFGRNMEYYTGFVFELWARDKEGPVQLAGGGRYDTLLEMLGADRPVSAIGIAIRTERVLAARRQEGGV
;
A
#
# COMPACT_ATOMS: atom_id res chain seq x y z
N ILE A 1 20.09 6.06 -1.90
CA ILE A 1 19.57 5.26 -3.04
C ILE A 1 18.93 6.14 -4.11
N MET A 2 17.78 6.79 -3.88
CA MET A 2 17.14 7.59 -4.93
C MET A 2 18.04 8.69 -5.53
N ALA A 3 18.76 9.44 -4.68
CA ALA A 3 19.74 10.43 -5.15
C ALA A 3 20.85 9.80 -6.03
N LEU A 4 21.40 8.65 -5.62
CA LEU A 4 22.35 7.89 -6.44
C LEU A 4 21.75 7.47 -7.78
N THR A 5 20.45 7.14 -7.83
CA THR A 5 19.77 6.85 -9.10
C THR A 5 19.68 8.09 -9.99
N VAL A 6 19.35 9.26 -9.43
CA VAL A 6 19.35 10.54 -10.15
C VAL A 6 20.75 10.84 -10.71
N GLU A 7 21.79 10.66 -9.91
CA GLU A 7 23.18 10.82 -10.34
C GLU A 7 23.56 9.85 -11.46
N ALA A 8 23.20 8.57 -11.34
CA ALA A 8 23.48 7.56 -12.36
C ALA A 8 22.77 7.87 -13.69
N LEU A 9 21.51 8.31 -13.68
CA LEU A 9 20.81 8.71 -14.90
C LEU A 9 21.42 9.96 -15.55
N ARG A 10 21.82 10.95 -14.74
CA ARG A 10 22.54 12.13 -15.23
C ARG A 10 23.90 11.75 -15.84
N ALA A 11 24.64 10.86 -15.19
CA ALA A 11 25.91 10.33 -15.70
C ALA A 11 25.74 9.54 -17.01
N ALA A 12 24.58 8.88 -17.21
CA ALA A 12 24.23 8.21 -18.46
C ALA A 12 23.87 9.19 -19.60
N GLY A 13 23.78 10.49 -19.32
CA GLY A 13 23.53 11.57 -20.28
C GLY A 13 22.09 12.07 -20.34
N LEU A 14 21.20 11.61 -19.45
CA LEU A 14 19.83 12.11 -19.37
C LEU A 14 19.77 13.44 -18.64
N LYS A 15 19.08 14.41 -19.25
CA LYS A 15 18.93 15.77 -18.72
C LYS A 15 17.54 15.99 -18.13
N ASP A 16 16.51 15.39 -18.70
CA ASP A 16 15.13 15.58 -18.23
C ASP A 16 14.44 14.27 -17.84
N PHE A 17 14.04 14.22 -16.58
CA PHE A 17 13.20 13.17 -16.04
C PHE A 17 12.45 13.71 -14.82
N SER A 18 11.30 13.10 -14.57
CA SER A 18 10.45 13.35 -13.42
C SER A 18 10.61 12.25 -12.39
N VAL A 19 10.39 12.59 -11.12
CA VAL A 19 10.44 11.63 -10.01
C VAL A 19 9.04 11.50 -9.43
N LYS A 20 8.58 10.26 -9.29
CA LYS A 20 7.35 9.93 -8.58
C LYS A 20 7.71 9.17 -7.31
N ILE A 21 7.13 9.58 -6.19
CA ILE A 21 7.36 8.97 -4.87
C ILE A 21 6.04 8.63 -4.18
N GLY A 22 6.15 7.75 -3.19
CA GLY A 22 5.09 7.35 -2.28
C GLY A 22 5.70 6.76 -1.02
N ASP A 23 4.89 6.51 0.00
CA ASP A 23 5.38 5.89 1.22
C ASP A 23 4.27 5.03 1.84
N LEU A 24 4.39 3.70 1.71
CA LEU A 24 3.40 2.76 2.24
C LEU A 24 3.37 2.78 3.76
N ALA A 25 4.44 3.23 4.42
CA ALA A 25 4.51 3.33 5.88
C ALA A 25 3.54 4.41 6.41
N LEU A 26 3.19 5.42 5.61
CA LEU A 26 2.21 6.44 6.01
C LEU A 26 0.81 5.84 6.20
N PHE A 27 0.40 4.95 5.28
CA PHE A 27 -0.87 4.24 5.43
C PHE A 27 -0.82 3.30 6.64
N GLY A 28 0.27 2.54 6.78
CA GLY A 28 0.46 1.65 7.93
C GLY A 28 0.36 2.39 9.26
N ALA A 29 1.04 3.53 9.37
CA ALA A 29 1.01 4.39 10.55
C ALA A 29 -0.36 5.02 10.78
N LEU A 30 -1.06 5.48 9.73
CA LEU A 30 -2.44 5.96 9.85
C LEU A 30 -3.29 4.88 10.50
N VAL A 31 -3.26 3.67 9.94
CA VAL A 31 -4.06 2.55 10.44
C VAL A 31 -3.73 2.20 11.89
N ASP A 32 -2.46 2.27 12.29
CA ASP A 32 -2.06 2.05 13.70
C ASP A 32 -2.58 3.11 14.65
N ALA A 33 -2.68 4.36 14.19
CA ALA A 33 -3.16 5.48 14.98
C ALA A 33 -4.71 5.55 15.06
N LEU A 34 -5.42 4.75 14.27
CA LEU A 34 -6.89 4.68 14.32
C LEU A 34 -7.36 3.92 15.56
N ASP A 35 -8.36 4.50 16.24
CA ASP A 35 -9.12 3.85 17.31
C ASP A 35 -10.13 2.85 16.73
N VAL A 36 -9.60 1.76 16.18
CA VAL A 36 -10.37 0.63 15.63
C VAL A 36 -9.87 -0.69 16.23
N PRO A 37 -10.67 -1.77 16.22
CA PRO A 37 -10.20 -3.06 16.74
C PRO A 37 -8.97 -3.60 15.99
N ALA A 38 -8.11 -4.36 16.67
CA ALA A 38 -6.84 -4.84 16.09
C ALA A 38 -7.02 -5.66 14.80
N GLN A 39 -8.08 -6.48 14.73
CA GLN A 39 -8.46 -7.24 13.54
C GLN A 39 -8.72 -6.34 12.32
N TRP A 40 -9.26 -5.14 12.52
CA TRP A 40 -9.50 -4.17 11.45
C TRP A 40 -8.19 -3.60 10.94
N ARG A 41 -7.29 -3.23 11.85
CA ARG A 41 -5.96 -2.72 11.50
C ARG A 41 -5.19 -3.74 10.67
N ALA A 42 -5.12 -4.98 11.16
CA ALA A 42 -4.44 -6.08 10.48
C ALA A 42 -5.00 -6.29 9.07
N ARG A 43 -6.33 -6.26 8.93
CA ARG A 43 -7.02 -6.48 7.67
C ARG A 43 -6.83 -5.35 6.66
N LEU A 44 -6.96 -4.09 7.10
CA LEU A 44 -6.72 -2.92 6.25
C LEU A 44 -5.29 -2.95 5.69
N LYS A 45 -4.31 -3.30 6.54
CA LYS A 45 -2.91 -3.47 6.13
C LYS A 45 -2.71 -4.64 5.16
N ARG A 46 -3.23 -5.83 5.49
CA ARG A 46 -3.07 -7.06 4.67
C ARG A 46 -3.57 -6.86 3.24
N HIS A 47 -4.68 -6.17 3.05
CA HIS A 47 -5.28 -6.00 1.73
C HIS A 47 -4.95 -4.68 1.05
N PHE A 48 -4.10 -3.85 1.66
CA PHE A 48 -3.79 -2.53 1.14
C PHE A 48 -3.28 -2.55 -0.31
N TRP A 49 -2.48 -3.55 -0.68
CA TRP A 49 -1.93 -3.67 -2.03
C TRP A 49 -2.97 -4.05 -3.10
N ARG A 50 -4.10 -4.64 -2.70
CA ARG A 50 -5.16 -5.10 -3.62
C ARG A 50 -6.14 -3.96 -3.93
N VAL A 51 -5.75 -2.98 -4.75
CA VAL A 51 -6.48 -1.72 -4.98
C VAL A 51 -8.01 -1.86 -5.05
N GLY A 52 -8.54 -2.59 -6.05
CA GLY A 52 -9.99 -2.73 -6.22
C GLY A 52 -10.68 -3.52 -5.11
N TYR A 53 -10.00 -4.53 -4.55
CA TYR A 53 -10.52 -5.27 -3.40
C TYR A 53 -10.55 -4.40 -2.13
N PHE A 54 -9.53 -3.56 -1.92
CA PHE A 54 -9.41 -2.68 -0.77
C PHE A 54 -10.52 -1.62 -0.77
N GLU A 55 -10.81 -1.01 -1.92
CA GLU A 55 -11.91 -0.06 -2.06
C GLU A 55 -13.26 -0.72 -1.75
N ALA A 56 -13.51 -1.91 -2.30
CA ALA A 56 -14.70 -2.69 -1.98
C ALA A 56 -14.76 -3.11 -0.51
N LEU A 57 -13.62 -3.42 0.12
CA LEU A 57 -13.52 -3.73 1.54
C LEU A 57 -13.92 -2.53 2.39
N LEU A 58 -13.37 -1.34 2.11
CA LEU A 58 -13.70 -0.12 2.85
C LEU A 58 -15.20 0.22 2.73
N GLY A 59 -15.80 0.00 1.56
CA GLY A 59 -17.24 0.13 1.34
C GLY A 59 -18.08 -0.86 2.16
N ARG A 60 -17.70 -2.15 2.19
CA ARG A 60 -18.42 -3.14 3.01
C ARG A 60 -18.32 -2.85 4.51
N LEU A 61 -17.12 -2.49 4.96
CA LEU A 61 -16.84 -2.19 6.36
C LEU A 61 -17.64 -0.99 6.88
N THR A 62 -18.00 -0.04 6.01
CA THR A 62 -18.86 1.11 6.38
C THR A 62 -20.36 0.78 6.31
N GLN A 63 -20.80 0.00 5.32
CA GLN A 63 -22.22 -0.28 5.08
C GLN A 63 -22.78 -1.41 5.97
N GLY A 64 -21.94 -2.34 6.45
CA GLY A 64 -22.34 -3.53 7.23
C GLY A 64 -22.94 -4.65 6.36
N ALA A 65 -23.35 -5.75 6.99
CA ALA A 65 -23.89 -6.94 6.30
C ALA A 65 -25.14 -6.61 5.46
N ALA A 66 -25.07 -6.87 4.15
CA ALA A 66 -26.11 -6.52 3.17
C ALA A 66 -27.00 -7.72 2.77
N SER A 67 -26.58 -8.97 2.99
CA SER A 67 -27.31 -10.20 2.61
C SER A 67 -27.54 -11.17 3.77
N ASP A 68 -28.48 -12.10 3.61
CA ASP A 68 -28.78 -13.15 4.61
C ASP A 68 -27.56 -14.02 4.90
N ALA A 69 -26.78 -14.37 3.88
CA ALA A 69 -25.51 -15.08 4.02
C ALA A 69 -24.51 -14.30 4.87
N GLN A 70 -24.47 -12.97 4.72
CA GLN A 70 -23.61 -12.11 5.55
C GLN A 70 -24.11 -12.00 6.98
N ARG A 71 -25.42 -12.04 7.24
CA ARG A 71 -25.94 -12.10 8.62
C ARG A 71 -25.59 -13.42 9.30
N LEU A 72 -25.68 -14.54 8.57
CA LEU A 72 -25.25 -15.85 9.06
C LEU A 72 -23.75 -15.83 9.42
N LEU A 73 -22.91 -15.37 8.48
CA LEU A 73 -21.48 -15.19 8.70
C LEU A 73 -21.19 -14.26 9.89
N GLY A 74 -21.98 -13.19 10.06
CA GLY A 74 -21.84 -12.29 11.21
C GLY A 74 -22.16 -12.95 12.54
N SER A 75 -23.14 -13.86 12.59
CA SER A 75 -23.40 -14.66 13.78
C SER A 75 -22.24 -15.61 14.12
N LEU A 76 -21.58 -16.15 13.09
CA LEU A 76 -20.41 -17.03 13.25
C LEU A 76 -19.17 -16.26 13.74
N GLY A 77 -18.94 -15.04 13.26
CA GLY A 77 -17.80 -14.23 13.69
C GLY A 77 -17.94 -13.62 15.08
N GLY A 78 -19.11 -13.71 15.71
CA GLY A 78 -19.32 -13.34 17.13
C GLY A 78 -18.89 -14.43 18.11
N LEU A 79 -18.55 -15.62 17.61
CA LEU A 79 -18.04 -16.74 18.40
C LEU A 79 -16.51 -16.63 18.60
N SER A 80 -15.93 -17.47 19.46
CA SER A 80 -14.47 -17.58 19.52
C SER A 80 -13.90 -18.15 18.21
N GLN A 81 -12.63 -17.86 17.91
CA GLN A 81 -11.98 -18.31 16.68
C GLN A 81 -12.09 -19.83 16.47
N SER A 82 -11.95 -20.62 17.54
CA SER A 82 -12.12 -22.09 17.51
C SER A 82 -13.55 -22.52 17.23
N GLU A 83 -14.54 -21.82 17.78
CA GLU A 83 -15.95 -22.13 17.57
C GLU A 83 -16.42 -21.74 16.16
N SER A 84 -16.01 -20.57 15.67
CA SER A 84 -16.28 -20.14 14.29
C SER A 84 -15.67 -21.13 13.29
N HIS A 85 -14.42 -21.56 13.53
CA HIS A 85 -13.75 -22.54 12.66
C HIS A 85 -14.49 -23.88 12.65
N ALA A 86 -14.83 -24.41 13.82
CA ALA A 86 -15.58 -25.67 13.94
C ALA A 86 -16.96 -25.58 13.29
N ALA A 87 -17.66 -24.45 13.42
CA ALA A 87 -18.96 -24.24 12.80
C ALA A 87 -18.88 -24.16 11.27
N ILE A 88 -17.85 -23.51 10.72
CA ILE A 88 -17.63 -23.44 9.26
C ILE A 88 -17.27 -24.82 8.70
N GLU A 89 -16.38 -25.56 9.37
CA GLU A 89 -16.06 -26.94 9.00
C GLU A 89 -17.30 -27.85 9.02
N GLY A 90 -18.11 -27.77 10.08
CA GLY A 90 -19.36 -28.54 10.19
C GLY A 90 -20.40 -28.17 9.12
N LEU A 91 -20.50 -26.89 8.75
CA LEU A 91 -21.32 -26.45 7.61
C LEU A 91 -20.80 -27.02 6.28
N MET A 92 -19.49 -27.06 6.10
CA MET A 92 -18.87 -27.65 4.91
C MET A 92 -19.02 -29.17 4.85
N ASP A 93 -19.08 -29.86 5.99
CA ASP A 93 -19.38 -31.29 6.04
C ASP A 93 -20.85 -31.61 5.70
N LEU A 94 -21.78 -30.70 6.05
CA LEU A 94 -23.20 -30.82 5.73
C LEU A 94 -23.50 -30.57 4.24
N VAL A 95 -22.72 -29.68 3.61
CA VAL A 95 -22.78 -29.41 2.17
C VAL A 95 -21.81 -30.38 1.48
N ALA A 96 -22.24 -31.62 1.31
CA ALA A 96 -21.43 -32.80 0.97
C ALA A 96 -20.68 -32.80 -0.39
N ASP A 97 -20.43 -31.65 -1.01
CA ASP A 97 -19.67 -31.55 -2.26
C ASP A 97 -18.24 -31.06 -2.03
N ALA A 98 -17.29 -31.79 -2.60
CA ALA A 98 -15.89 -31.37 -2.65
C ALA A 98 -15.77 -30.01 -3.36
N PRO A 99 -14.82 -29.15 -2.97
CA PRO A 99 -14.59 -27.87 -3.63
C PRO A 99 -14.47 -28.03 -5.15
N GLN A 100 -15.46 -27.56 -5.90
CA GLN A 100 -15.38 -27.53 -7.36
C GLN A 100 -14.57 -26.30 -7.78
N GLY A 101 -13.25 -26.39 -7.65
CA GLY A 101 -12.33 -25.30 -8.02
C GLY A 101 -10.88 -25.57 -7.63
N ALA A 102 -9.99 -24.65 -8.00
CA ALA A 102 -8.56 -24.74 -7.71
C ALA A 102 -8.17 -24.40 -6.25
N ARG A 103 -9.16 -24.14 -5.38
CA ARG A 103 -8.93 -23.78 -3.98
C ARG A 103 -8.97 -24.99 -3.08
N THR A 104 -8.06 -25.06 -2.12
CA THR A 104 -8.10 -26.11 -1.09
C THR A 104 -9.24 -25.86 -0.11
N ARG A 105 -9.59 -26.88 0.68
CA ARG A 105 -10.59 -26.75 1.73
C ARG A 105 -10.17 -25.69 2.75
N GLU A 106 -8.91 -25.73 3.15
CA GLU A 106 -8.31 -24.80 4.10
C GLU A 106 -8.38 -23.35 3.58
N GLU A 107 -8.11 -23.11 2.29
CA GLU A 107 -8.25 -21.78 1.69
C GLU A 107 -9.70 -21.27 1.70
N ILE A 108 -10.67 -22.18 1.57
CA ILE A 108 -12.10 -21.85 1.64
C ILE A 108 -12.50 -21.54 3.07
N VAL A 109 -12.07 -22.34 4.04
CA VAL A 109 -12.34 -22.12 5.47
C VAL A 109 -11.70 -20.81 5.93
N GLU A 110 -10.44 -20.55 5.58
CA GLU A 110 -9.76 -19.29 5.89
C GLU A 110 -10.55 -18.10 5.30
N ARG A 111 -11.01 -18.22 4.05
CA ARG A 111 -11.82 -17.19 3.39
C ARG A 111 -13.17 -16.96 4.07
N LEU A 112 -13.86 -18.01 4.49
CA LEU A 112 -15.14 -17.90 5.19
C LEU A 112 -14.97 -17.34 6.60
N MET A 113 -13.90 -17.72 7.30
CA MET A 113 -13.49 -17.14 8.58
C MET A 113 -13.22 -15.63 8.45
N GLU A 114 -12.52 -15.20 7.40
CA GLU A 114 -12.34 -13.78 7.10
C GLU A 114 -13.69 -13.06 6.94
N GLN A 115 -14.61 -13.65 6.15
CA GLN A 115 -15.93 -13.08 5.88
C GLN A 115 -16.84 -13.03 7.12
N ALA A 116 -16.78 -14.06 7.95
CA ALA A 116 -17.47 -14.10 9.24
C ALA A 116 -16.98 -12.98 10.15
N ALA A 117 -15.67 -12.75 10.19
CA ALA A 117 -15.09 -11.68 10.97
C ALA A 117 -15.50 -10.27 10.50
N ASP A 118 -15.58 -9.95 9.18
CA ASP A 118 -16.10 -8.63 8.77
C ASP A 118 -17.62 -8.49 8.86
N ALA A 119 -18.37 -9.59 8.83
CA ALA A 119 -19.80 -9.51 9.10
C ALA A 119 -20.12 -9.31 10.58
N ALA A 120 -19.31 -9.87 11.48
CA ALA A 120 -19.49 -9.75 12.93
C ALA A 120 -18.93 -8.45 13.51
N ALA A 121 -17.99 -7.83 12.78
CA ALA A 121 -17.36 -6.61 13.21
C ALA A 121 -18.35 -5.43 13.28
N LEU A 122 -18.22 -4.61 14.33
CA LEU A 122 -18.85 -3.29 14.41
C LEU A 122 -18.49 -2.48 13.16
N ARG A 123 -19.48 -1.88 12.50
CA ARG A 123 -19.27 -1.01 11.32
C ARG A 123 -18.14 -0.01 11.58
N LEU A 124 -17.29 0.22 10.59
CA LEU A 124 -16.32 1.30 10.62
C LEU A 124 -17.08 2.61 10.77
N ASP A 125 -16.61 3.49 11.63
CA ASP A 125 -17.09 4.87 11.61
C ASP A 125 -16.89 5.43 10.19
N PRO A 126 -17.95 5.92 9.52
CA PRO A 126 -17.85 6.56 8.22
C PRO A 126 -16.79 7.67 8.17
N LYS A 127 -16.52 8.37 9.29
CA LYS A 127 -15.44 9.36 9.40
C LYS A 127 -14.07 8.75 9.24
N ILE A 128 -13.82 7.57 9.82
CA ILE A 128 -12.55 6.86 9.67
C ILE A 128 -12.36 6.43 8.22
N ALA A 129 -13.41 5.91 7.58
CA ALA A 129 -13.36 5.54 6.18
C ALA A 129 -13.12 6.75 5.26
N ASP A 130 -13.74 7.90 5.56
CA ASP A 130 -13.48 9.15 4.86
C ASP A 130 -12.01 9.57 4.98
N VAL A 131 -11.43 9.53 6.19
CA VAL A 131 -10.01 9.86 6.40
C VAL A 131 -9.09 8.94 5.59
N ILE A 132 -9.32 7.64 5.59
CA ILE A 132 -8.55 6.68 4.77
C ILE A 132 -8.69 7.04 3.29
N THR A 133 -9.91 7.30 2.83
CA THR A 133 -10.19 7.63 1.42
C THR A 133 -9.49 8.92 1.00
N ARG A 134 -9.58 9.97 1.82
CA ARG A 134 -8.92 11.26 1.59
C ARG A 134 -7.40 11.14 1.61
N LEU A 135 -6.82 10.36 2.53
CA LEU A 135 -5.38 10.09 2.54
C LEU A 135 -4.94 9.49 1.20
N LEU A 136 -5.66 8.47 0.72
CA LEU A 136 -5.31 7.77 -0.52
C LEU A 136 -5.50 8.62 -1.78
N ALA A 137 -6.34 9.66 -1.71
CA ALA A 137 -6.54 10.63 -2.77
C ALA A 137 -5.40 11.67 -2.87
N VAL A 138 -4.61 11.87 -1.80
CA VAL A 138 -3.52 12.86 -1.79
C VAL A 138 -2.52 12.58 -2.91
N SER A 139 -2.33 13.59 -3.76
CA SER A 139 -1.31 13.61 -4.79
C SER A 139 -0.96 15.04 -5.22
N GLY A 140 0.28 15.29 -5.61
CA GLY A 140 0.75 16.66 -5.86
C GLY A 140 2.26 16.76 -5.94
N THR A 141 2.82 17.94 -5.68
CA THR A 141 4.23 18.02 -5.29
C THR A 141 4.40 17.38 -3.91
N ALA A 142 5.61 16.90 -3.59
CA ALA A 142 5.83 16.23 -2.31
C ALA A 142 5.57 17.13 -1.11
N GLU A 143 5.89 18.41 -1.21
CA GLU A 143 5.66 19.41 -0.16
C GLU A 143 4.16 19.71 0.02
N GLN A 144 3.41 19.83 -1.07
CA GLN A 144 1.96 20.03 -1.02
C GLN A 144 1.27 18.82 -0.38
N ALA A 145 1.64 17.62 -0.82
CA ALA A 145 1.10 16.39 -0.26
C ALA A 145 1.40 16.26 1.24
N LEU A 146 2.62 16.57 1.67
CA LEU A 146 2.96 16.56 3.10
C LEU A 146 2.09 17.54 3.90
N ALA A 147 1.89 18.75 3.39
CA ALA A 147 1.03 19.75 4.04
C ALA A 147 -0.44 19.29 4.10
N GLU A 148 -0.95 18.70 3.02
CA GLU A 148 -2.31 18.16 2.95
C GLU A 148 -2.52 17.01 3.93
N ILE A 149 -1.58 16.06 4.03
CA ILE A 149 -1.67 14.94 4.99
C ILE A 149 -1.62 15.47 6.43
N ARG A 150 -0.72 16.44 6.72
CA ARG A 150 -0.67 17.10 8.05
C ARG A 150 -1.97 17.77 8.42
N ALA A 151 -2.65 18.42 7.48
CA ALA A 151 -3.94 19.05 7.73
C ALA A 151 -5.02 17.99 7.95
N LEU A 152 -5.11 16.99 7.07
CA LEU A 152 -6.06 15.89 7.16
C LEU A 152 -5.99 15.18 8.52
N THR A 153 -4.80 14.82 8.99
CA THR A 153 -4.65 14.05 10.23
C THR A 153 -4.91 14.92 11.46
N ARG A 154 -4.55 16.21 11.41
CA ARG A 154 -4.87 17.17 12.47
C ARG A 154 -6.39 17.37 12.61
N ASP A 155 -7.09 17.58 11.50
CA ASP A 155 -8.54 17.76 11.49
C ASP A 155 -9.28 16.51 12.00
N ALA A 156 -8.73 15.33 11.72
CA ALA A 156 -9.23 14.06 12.20
C ALA A 156 -8.83 13.72 13.65
N GLY A 157 -7.96 14.51 14.30
CA GLY A 157 -7.44 14.23 15.63
C GLY A 157 -6.51 13.00 15.69
N ILE A 158 -5.87 12.64 14.58
CA ILE A 158 -5.00 11.47 14.46
C ILE A 158 -3.54 11.90 14.53
N ALA A 159 -2.80 11.32 15.48
CA ALA A 159 -1.38 11.60 15.67
C ALA A 159 -0.52 10.84 14.63
N LEU A 160 0.14 11.59 13.73
CA LEU A 160 1.10 11.07 12.75
C LEU A 160 2.41 11.86 12.71
N ASP A 161 2.77 12.53 13.81
CA ASP A 161 3.90 13.46 13.85
C ASP A 161 5.20 12.81 13.38
N ALA A 162 5.59 11.67 13.95
CA ALA A 162 6.84 10.99 13.62
C ALA A 162 6.93 10.53 12.13
N PRO A 163 5.91 9.85 11.55
CA PRO A 163 5.91 9.54 10.11
C PRO A 163 5.99 10.79 9.21
N LEU A 164 5.31 11.88 9.56
CA LEU A 164 5.30 13.11 8.77
C LEU A 164 6.61 13.89 8.89
N GLU A 165 7.24 13.86 10.05
CA GLU A 165 8.60 14.37 10.25
C GLU A 165 9.62 13.53 9.47
N ALA A 166 9.50 12.22 9.45
CA ALA A 166 10.37 11.35 8.65
C ALA A 166 10.24 11.63 7.15
N MET A 167 9.01 11.86 6.66
CA MET A 167 8.78 12.31 5.28
C MET A 167 9.43 13.68 5.04
N GLN A 168 9.24 14.65 5.93
CA GLN A 168 9.84 15.98 5.82
C GLN A 168 11.37 15.93 5.77
N ALA A 169 11.98 15.17 6.69
CA ALA A 169 13.43 14.98 6.75
C ALA A 169 13.96 14.34 5.46
N ARG A 170 13.23 13.36 4.91
CA ARG A 170 13.57 12.73 3.62
C ARG A 170 13.55 13.75 2.49
N LEU A 171 12.52 14.59 2.37
CA LEU A 171 12.45 15.63 1.34
C LEU A 171 13.59 16.65 1.49
N GLY A 172 13.90 17.06 2.72
CA GLY A 172 15.05 17.91 3.01
C GLY A 172 16.38 17.30 2.55
N ALA A 173 16.62 16.02 2.86
CA ALA A 173 17.82 15.30 2.45
C ALA A 173 17.93 15.18 0.91
N LEU A 174 16.82 14.88 0.23
CA LEU A 174 16.78 14.82 -1.23
C LEU A 174 17.13 16.17 -1.87
N LYS A 175 16.59 17.26 -1.32
CA LYS A 175 16.92 18.61 -1.76
C LYS A 175 18.41 18.93 -1.57
N SER A 176 18.99 18.60 -0.41
CA SER A 176 20.43 18.79 -0.17
C SER A 176 21.33 17.98 -1.10
N LEU A 177 20.83 16.86 -1.62
CA LEU A 177 21.52 15.99 -2.58
C LEU A 177 21.24 16.41 -4.04
N GLY A 178 20.68 17.59 -4.30
CA GLY A 178 20.50 18.12 -5.65
C GLY A 178 19.35 17.49 -6.44
N VAL A 179 18.38 16.87 -5.74
CA VAL A 179 17.09 16.48 -6.32
C VAL A 179 16.15 17.69 -6.25
N ALA A 180 15.75 18.18 -7.41
CA ALA A 180 14.88 19.36 -7.52
C ALA A 180 13.48 19.03 -6.98
N SER A 181 13.05 19.73 -5.92
CA SER A 181 11.81 19.45 -5.19
C SER A 181 10.55 19.59 -6.06
N ASP A 182 10.55 20.55 -6.97
CA ASP A 182 9.48 20.77 -7.96
C ASP A 182 9.31 19.61 -8.94
N LYS A 183 10.36 18.81 -9.16
CA LYS A 183 10.32 17.58 -9.99
C LYS A 183 9.90 16.32 -9.22
N VAL A 184 9.68 16.42 -7.90
CA VAL A 184 9.27 15.30 -7.05
C VAL A 184 7.75 15.32 -6.85
N ARG A 185 7.07 14.38 -7.49
CA ARG A 185 5.62 14.19 -7.37
C ARG A 185 5.32 13.09 -6.37
N PHE A 186 4.44 13.38 -5.42
CA PHE A 186 3.96 12.39 -4.46
C PHE A 186 2.56 11.89 -4.84
N ALA A 187 2.28 10.62 -4.56
CA ALA A 187 0.93 10.08 -4.52
C ALA A 187 0.82 9.02 -3.42
N ALA A 188 -0.15 9.16 -2.51
CA ALA A 188 -0.31 8.22 -1.39
C ALA A 188 -0.67 6.79 -1.85
N ARG A 189 -1.42 6.68 -2.96
CA ARG A 189 -1.77 5.40 -3.59
C ARG A 189 -0.62 4.71 -4.33
N PHE A 190 0.53 5.36 -4.49
CA PHE A 190 1.63 4.82 -5.28
C PHE A 190 2.43 3.76 -4.52
N GLY A 191 2.92 2.74 -5.25
CA GLY A 191 3.68 1.61 -4.70
C GLY A 191 2.83 0.43 -4.23
N ARG A 192 1.50 0.56 -4.22
CA ARG A 192 0.55 -0.50 -3.81
C ARG A 192 0.57 -1.73 -4.71
N ASN A 193 1.21 -1.69 -5.87
CA ASN A 193 1.16 -2.78 -6.85
C ASN A 193 2.18 -3.91 -6.58
N MET A 194 3.06 -3.76 -5.58
CA MET A 194 4.01 -4.80 -5.20
C MET A 194 3.91 -5.06 -3.70
N GLU A 195 3.50 -6.28 -3.33
CA GLU A 195 3.20 -6.67 -1.94
C GLU A 195 4.41 -6.58 -1.00
N TYR A 196 5.63 -6.66 -1.53
CA TYR A 196 6.84 -6.69 -0.72
C TYR A 196 7.34 -5.31 -0.25
N TYR A 197 6.82 -4.19 -0.78
CA TYR A 197 7.23 -2.86 -0.31
C TYR A 197 6.58 -2.53 1.02
N THR A 198 7.38 -2.02 1.97
CA THR A 198 6.95 -1.72 3.34
C THR A 198 6.96 -0.23 3.67
N GLY A 199 7.51 0.62 2.79
CA GLY A 199 7.68 2.05 3.08
C GLY A 199 7.90 2.90 1.84
N PHE A 200 8.92 3.77 1.90
CA PHE A 200 9.26 4.69 0.82
C PHE A 200 9.50 3.97 -0.51
N VAL A 201 8.80 4.42 -1.55
CA VAL A 201 8.90 3.92 -2.93
C VAL A 201 9.11 5.08 -3.89
N PHE A 202 9.80 4.82 -5.00
CA PHE A 202 10.07 5.84 -5.99
C PHE A 202 10.24 5.25 -7.40
N GLU A 203 9.93 6.08 -8.39
CA GLU A 203 10.16 5.82 -9.80
C GLU A 203 10.69 7.06 -10.50
N LEU A 204 11.51 6.84 -11.52
CA LEU A 204 12.02 7.89 -12.39
C LEU A 204 11.49 7.65 -13.79
N TRP A 205 10.91 8.70 -14.37
CA TRP A 205 10.19 8.66 -15.63
C TRP A 205 10.73 9.72 -16.58
N ALA A 206 10.95 9.34 -17.84
CA ALA A 206 11.26 10.26 -18.93
C ALA A 206 10.25 10.06 -20.07
N ARG A 207 10.51 10.68 -21.23
CA ARG A 207 9.79 10.39 -22.47
C ARG A 207 10.75 9.82 -23.50
N ASP A 208 10.30 8.81 -24.22
CA ASP A 208 10.90 8.39 -25.48
C ASP A 208 9.96 8.74 -26.65
N LYS A 209 10.24 8.18 -27.83
CA LYS A 209 9.44 8.38 -29.05
C LYS A 209 8.00 7.84 -28.95
N GLU A 210 7.73 6.88 -28.07
CA GLU A 210 6.43 6.21 -27.91
C GLU A 210 5.62 6.81 -26.75
N GLY A 211 6.28 7.48 -25.81
CA GLY A 211 5.63 8.25 -24.77
C GLY A 211 6.37 8.21 -23.43
N PRO A 212 5.65 8.35 -22.29
CA PRO A 212 6.25 8.24 -20.98
C PRO A 212 6.83 6.83 -20.74
N VAL A 213 8.09 6.79 -20.31
CA VAL A 213 8.81 5.54 -20.07
C VAL A 213 9.44 5.55 -18.68
N GLN A 214 9.22 4.46 -17.93
CA GLN A 214 9.80 4.28 -16.60
C GLN A 214 11.25 3.81 -16.72
N LEU A 215 12.18 4.68 -16.35
CA LEU A 215 13.63 4.45 -16.42
C LEU A 215 14.13 3.59 -15.26
N ALA A 216 13.64 3.88 -14.05
CA ALA A 216 14.07 3.20 -12.85
C ALA A 216 12.93 3.14 -11.82
N GLY A 217 12.97 2.15 -10.94
CA GLY A 217 12.00 1.98 -9.87
C GLY A 217 12.59 1.24 -8.69
N GLY A 218 12.19 1.62 -7.48
CA GLY A 218 12.72 1.05 -6.26
C GLY A 218 11.92 1.44 -5.03
N GLY A 219 12.33 0.92 -3.89
CA GLY A 219 11.66 1.18 -2.62
C GLY A 219 12.20 0.35 -1.48
N ARG A 220 11.65 0.58 -0.29
CA ARG A 220 11.97 -0.10 0.97
C ARG A 220 11.12 -1.36 1.14
N TYR A 221 11.74 -2.46 1.54
CA TYR A 221 11.13 -3.80 1.66
C TYR A 221 11.71 -4.57 2.86
N ASP A 222 11.32 -4.17 4.06
CA ASP A 222 11.94 -4.65 5.30
C ASP A 222 11.58 -6.10 5.67
N THR A 223 10.53 -6.67 5.09
CA THR A 223 10.06 -8.04 5.38
C THR A 223 10.51 -9.07 4.34
N LEU A 224 11.05 -8.64 3.20
CA LEU A 224 11.32 -9.53 2.07
C LEU A 224 12.36 -10.60 2.41
N LEU A 225 13.42 -10.24 3.12
CA LEU A 225 14.51 -11.16 3.40
C LEU A 225 14.09 -12.23 4.42
N GLU A 226 13.25 -11.87 5.39
CA GLU A 226 12.65 -12.81 6.34
C GLU A 226 11.73 -13.81 5.61
N MET A 227 10.88 -13.34 4.69
CA MET A 227 10.05 -14.21 3.85
C MET A 227 10.87 -15.17 2.98
N LEU A 228 12.13 -14.84 2.70
CA LEU A 228 13.06 -15.67 1.93
C LEU A 228 13.98 -16.54 2.81
N GLY A 229 13.77 -16.57 4.13
CA GLY A 229 14.47 -17.46 5.06
C GLY A 229 15.60 -16.81 5.87
N ALA A 230 15.68 -15.47 5.96
CA ALA A 230 16.56 -14.83 6.92
C ALA A 230 16.11 -15.16 8.37
N ASP A 231 17.09 -15.36 9.25
CA ASP A 231 16.90 -15.75 10.65
C ASP A 231 16.42 -14.61 11.57
N ARG A 232 16.39 -13.39 11.04
CA ARG A 232 15.97 -12.18 11.74
C ARG A 232 15.42 -11.14 10.75
N PRO A 233 14.62 -10.17 11.21
CA PRO A 233 14.19 -9.05 10.38
C PRO A 233 15.38 -8.27 9.80
N VAL A 234 15.34 -8.00 8.49
CA VAL A 234 16.38 -7.23 7.78
C VAL A 234 15.77 -6.11 6.98
N SER A 235 15.96 -4.88 7.44
CA SER A 235 15.57 -3.69 6.69
C SER A 235 16.36 -3.56 5.38
N ALA A 236 15.67 -3.36 4.27
CA ALA A 236 16.28 -3.29 2.95
C ALA A 236 15.63 -2.22 2.07
N ILE A 237 16.42 -1.66 1.16
CA ILE A 237 15.98 -0.69 0.16
C ILE A 237 16.80 -0.89 -1.11
N GLY A 238 16.15 -0.86 -2.27
CA GLY A 238 16.81 -1.15 -3.54
C GLY A 238 16.23 -0.37 -4.71
N ILE A 239 16.81 -0.62 -5.88
CA ILE A 239 16.50 0.05 -7.13
C ILE A 239 16.85 -0.88 -8.30
N ALA A 240 16.05 -0.83 -9.36
CA ALA A 240 16.37 -1.39 -10.66
C ALA A 240 16.36 -0.28 -11.73
N ILE A 241 17.42 -0.19 -12.52
CA ILE A 241 17.52 0.71 -13.68
C ILE A 241 17.30 -0.14 -14.95
N ARG A 242 16.44 0.34 -15.84
CA ARG A 242 16.10 -0.32 -17.11
C ARG A 242 16.95 0.28 -18.23
N THR A 243 18.11 -0.32 -18.48
CA THR A 243 19.16 0.20 -19.37
C THR A 243 18.66 0.50 -20.78
N GLU A 244 17.82 -0.36 -21.36
CA GLU A 244 17.29 -0.20 -22.72
C GLU A 244 16.39 1.04 -22.81
N ARG A 245 15.61 1.31 -21.76
CA ARG A 245 14.73 2.49 -21.67
C ARG A 245 15.52 3.77 -21.45
N VAL A 246 16.60 3.70 -20.67
CA VAL A 246 17.55 4.81 -20.51
C VAL A 246 18.18 5.17 -21.85
N LEU A 247 18.63 4.18 -22.63
CA LEU A 247 19.18 4.40 -23.96
C LEU A 247 18.14 4.99 -24.92
N ALA A 248 16.91 4.48 -24.91
CA ALA A 248 15.82 4.98 -25.75
C ALA A 248 15.48 6.45 -25.43
N ALA A 249 15.35 6.80 -24.14
CA ALA A 249 15.09 8.17 -23.71
C ALA A 249 16.26 9.12 -24.05
N ARG A 250 17.52 8.68 -23.89
CA ARG A 250 18.69 9.50 -24.23
C ARG A 250 18.75 9.87 -25.71
N ARG A 251 18.44 8.92 -26.59
CA ARG A 251 18.39 9.17 -28.05
C ARG A 251 17.34 10.22 -28.41
N GLN A 252 16.21 10.22 -27.70
CA GLN A 252 15.15 11.20 -27.89
C GLN A 252 15.59 12.62 -27.47
N GLU A 253 16.43 12.75 -26.44
CA GLU A 253 17.01 14.03 -26.01
C GLU A 253 18.15 14.55 -26.92
N GLY A 254 18.45 13.85 -28.03
CA GLY A 254 19.54 14.19 -28.95
C GLY A 254 20.92 13.71 -28.50
N GLY A 255 21.00 12.77 -27.54
CA GLY A 255 22.24 12.09 -27.21
C GLY A 255 22.58 10.99 -28.22
N VAL A 256 23.85 10.89 -28.62
CA VAL A 256 24.40 9.82 -29.47
C VAL A 256 24.15 8.45 -28.84
#